data_AF-A0A3B9VMF7-F1
#
_entry.id   AF-A0A3B9VMF7-F1
#
_cell.length_a   1.000
_cell.length_b   1.000
_cell.length_c   1.000
_cell.angle_alpha   90.00
_cell.angle_beta   90.00
_cell.angle_gamma   90.00
#
_symmetry.space_group_name_H-M   'P 1'
#
loop_
_entity.id
_entity.type
_entity.pdbx_description
1 polymer ?
#
loop_
_entity_poly.entity_id
_entity_poly.type
_entity_poly.pdbx_seq_one_letter_code
_entity_poly.pdbx_strand_id
1 'polypeptide(L)' 'MSQIAHPELEGIGNYEFGWSDKNDAGANSKRGLNEEVVRDISSKKNEPAWMLELRLKGLALFDKKPMPNWGS' A
#
# COMPACT_ATOMS: atom_id res chain seq x y z
N MET A 1 8.14 -5.82 30.02
CA MET A 1 9.03 -4.66 29.99
C MET A 1 9.65 -4.60 28.59
N SER A 2 9.00 -3.91 27.64
CA SER A 2 9.52 -3.81 26.26
C SER A 2 10.61 -2.74 26.24
N GLN A 3 11.85 -3.12 25.98
CA GLN A 3 12.97 -2.20 25.80
C GLN A 3 12.64 -1.25 24.64
N ILE A 4 12.71 0.05 24.89
CA ILE A 4 12.56 1.10 23.87
C ILE A 4 13.81 0.98 22.99
N ALA A 5 13.63 0.52 21.76
CA ALA A 5 14.74 0.09 20.90
C ALA A 5 15.64 1.24 20.39
N HIS A 6 15.24 2.50 20.58
CA HIS A 6 15.92 3.67 19.97
C HIS A 6 15.86 4.92 20.88
N PRO A 7 16.74 5.05 21.90
CA PRO A 7 16.82 6.22 22.77
C PRO A 7 17.22 7.52 22.03
N GLU A 8 17.83 7.42 20.85
CA GLU A 8 18.22 8.55 20.00
C GLU A 8 17.04 9.38 19.48
N LEU A 9 15.82 8.83 19.51
CA LEU A 9 14.62 9.52 19.06
C LEU A 9 14.07 10.53 20.09
N GLU A 10 14.49 10.45 21.35
CA GLU A 10 13.99 11.34 22.42
C GLU A 10 14.39 12.81 22.24
N GLY A 11 15.46 13.10 21.50
CA GLY A 11 15.98 14.46 21.27
C GLY A 11 15.53 15.11 19.96
N ILE A 12 14.82 14.36 19.10
CA ILE A 12 14.24 14.91 17.87
C ILE A 12 12.93 15.55 18.28
N GLY A 13 12.96 16.85 18.59
CA GLY A 13 11.78 17.59 19.03
C GLY A 13 10.59 17.41 18.07
N ASN A 14 9.38 17.55 18.60
CA ASN A 14 8.19 17.62 17.77
C ASN A 14 8.33 18.78 16.78
N TYR A 15 7.83 18.62 15.56
CA TYR A 15 7.91 19.67 14.55
C TYR A 15 7.11 20.92 14.98
N GLU A 16 7.83 21.94 15.47
CA GLU A 16 7.28 23.14 16.13
C GLU A 16 6.37 24.00 15.24
N PHE A 17 6.51 23.90 13.92
CA PHE A 17 5.79 24.74 12.96
C PHE A 17 4.44 24.15 12.50
N GLY A 18 4.08 22.94 12.95
CA GLY A 18 2.73 22.38 12.82
C GLY A 18 2.24 22.06 11.40
N TRP A 19 3.05 22.29 10.36
CA TRP A 19 2.72 21.84 8.99
C TRP A 19 2.69 20.32 8.91
N SER A 20 1.51 19.81 8.61
CA SER A 20 1.28 18.43 8.23
C SER A 20 0.16 18.40 7.20
N ASP A 21 0.34 17.61 6.15
CA ASP A 21 -0.75 17.30 5.24
C ASP A 21 -1.56 16.15 5.83
N LYS A 22 -2.89 16.22 5.67
CA LYS A 22 -3.76 15.09 6.00
C LYS A 22 -3.45 13.95 5.03
N ASN A 23 -3.13 12.78 5.56
CA ASN A 23 -2.94 11.58 4.76
C ASN A 23 -4.19 10.70 4.80
N ASP A 24 -5.25 11.17 4.14
CA ASP A 24 -6.49 10.40 3.99
C ASP A 24 -6.36 9.33 2.88
N ALA A 25 -5.27 9.40 2.09
CA ALA A 25 -5.00 8.50 0.98
C ALA A 25 -4.68 7.09 1.48
N GLY A 26 -5.67 6.21 1.42
CA GLY A 26 -5.54 4.81 1.80
C GLY A 26 -6.30 4.41 3.08
N ALA A 27 -6.93 5.36 3.78
CA ALA A 27 -7.74 5.07 4.95
C ALA A 27 -8.88 4.08 4.66
N ASN A 28 -9.39 4.08 3.42
CA ASN A 28 -10.46 3.20 2.95
C ASN A 28 -9.97 2.01 2.09
N SER A 29 -8.65 1.78 2.01
CA SER A 29 -8.12 0.66 1.23
C SER A 29 -8.34 -0.66 1.97
N LYS A 30 -8.99 -1.62 1.32
CA LYS A 30 -9.13 -2.98 1.86
C LYS A 30 -7.73 -3.63 1.98
N ARG A 31 -7.51 -4.41 3.05
CA ARG A 31 -6.26 -5.16 3.26
C ARG A 31 -6.20 -6.39 2.34
N GLY A 32 -5.03 -6.63 1.76
CA GLY A 32 -4.77 -7.77 0.89
C GLY A 32 -5.02 -7.48 -0.59
N LEU A 33 -4.55 -8.38 -1.46
CA LEU A 33 -4.70 -8.28 -2.90
C LEU A 33 -5.65 -9.39 -3.38
N ASN A 34 -6.75 -8.99 -4.02
CA ASN A 34 -7.70 -9.90 -4.65
C ASN A 34 -8.40 -9.19 -5.82
N GLU A 35 -9.29 -9.91 -6.52
CA GLU A 35 -10.00 -9.40 -7.68
C GLU A 35 -10.89 -8.18 -7.36
N GLU A 36 -11.61 -8.20 -6.23
CA GLU A 36 -12.47 -7.08 -5.83
C GLU A 36 -11.68 -5.79 -5.64
N VAL A 37 -10.51 -5.88 -4.99
CA VAL A 37 -9.60 -4.75 -4.78
C VAL A 37 -9.11 -4.19 -6.11
N VAL A 38 -8.76 -5.05 -7.07
CA VAL A 38 -8.33 -4.63 -8.40
C VAL A 38 -9.45 -3.90 -9.15
N ARG A 39 -10.68 -4.41 -9.09
CA ARG A 39 -11.86 -3.78 -9.71
C ARG A 39 -12.19 -2.43 -9.08
N ASP A 40 -12.14 -2.34 -7.75
CA ASP A 40 -12.36 -1.10 -7.00
C ASP A 40 -11.30 -0.03 -7.31
N ILE A 41 -10.03 -0.40 -7.43
CA ILE A 41 -8.97 0.53 -7.86
C ILE A 41 -9.22 1.05 -9.27
N SER A 42 -9.60 0.15 -10.19
CA SER A 42 -9.84 0.50 -11.60
C SER A 42 -11.02 1.46 -11.75
N SER A 43 -12.11 1.22 -11.02
CA SER A 43 -13.30 2.09 -11.02
C SER A 43 -13.02 3.47 -10.43
N LYS A 44 -12.30 3.55 -9.29
CA LYS A 44 -11.89 4.81 -8.66
C LYS A 44 -11.03 5.69 -9.57
N LYS A 45 -10.26 5.06 -10.46
CA LYS A 45 -9.40 5.73 -11.45
C LYS A 45 -10.08 5.97 -12.79
N ASN A 46 -11.34 5.59 -12.93
CA ASN A 46 -12.11 5.70 -14.17
C ASN A 46 -11.36 5.12 -15.38
N GLU A 47 -10.75 3.95 -15.18
CA GLU A 47 -9.93 3.31 -16.20
C GLU A 47 -10.79 2.67 -17.30
N PRO A 48 -10.32 2.66 -18.56
CA PRO A 48 -10.99 1.95 -19.64
C PRO A 48 -10.97 0.43 -19.43
N ALA A 49 -11.92 -0.29 -20.01
CA ALA A 49 -12.10 -1.73 -19.80
C ALA A 49 -10.82 -2.57 -20.07
N TRP A 50 -10.04 -2.21 -21.09
CA TRP A 50 -8.80 -2.92 -21.42
C TRP A 50 -7.74 -2.83 -20.31
N MET A 51 -7.72 -1.73 -19.53
CA MET A 51 -6.82 -1.59 -18.38
C MET A 51 -7.23 -2.50 -17.23
N LEU A 52 -8.54 -2.62 -16.97
CA LEU A 52 -9.05 -3.56 -15.97
C LEU A 52 -8.67 -5.00 -16.33
N GLU A 53 -8.86 -5.40 -17.57
CA GLU A 53 -8.48 -6.74 -18.06
C GLU A 53 -6.98 -7.00 -17.91
N LEU A 54 -6.14 -6.01 -18.24
CA LEU A 54 -4.70 -6.10 -18.06
C LEU A 54 -4.31 -6.29 -16.59
N ARG A 55 -4.95 -5.55 -15.67
CA ARG A 55 -4.71 -5.69 -14.22
C ARG A 55 -5.12 -7.07 -13.71
N LEU A 56 -6.28 -7.57 -14.13
CA LEU A 56 -6.77 -8.91 -13.75
C LEU A 56 -5.86 -10.01 -14.27
N LYS A 57 -5.34 -9.87 -15.50
CA LYS A 57 -4.32 -10.76 -16.05
C LYS A 57 -3.03 -10.71 -15.22
N GLY A 58 -2.63 -9.53 -14.77
CA GLY A 58 -1.49 -9.34 -13.87
C GLY A 58 -1.65 -10.07 -12.54
N LEU A 59 -2.82 -9.95 -11.90
CA LEU A 59 -3.15 -10.68 -10.67
C LEU A 59 -3.08 -12.20 -10.88
N ALA A 60 -3.71 -12.71 -11.94
CA ALA A 60 -3.69 -14.13 -12.24
C ALA A 60 -2.28 -14.69 -12.52
N LEU A 61 -1.37 -13.86 -13.05
CA LEU A 61 0.04 -14.23 -13.25
C LEU A 61 0.83 -14.16 -11.94
N PHE A 62 0.54 -13.20 -11.07
CA PHE A 62 1.14 -13.08 -9.76
C PHE A 62 0.85 -14.32 -8.91
N ASP A 63 -0.41 -14.75 -8.84
CA ASP A 63 -0.82 -15.92 -8.06
C ASP A 63 -0.20 -17.24 -8.56
N LYS A 64 0.17 -17.30 -9.85
CA LYS A 64 0.83 -18.46 -10.45
C LYS A 64 2.34 -18.48 -10.22
N LYS A 65 2.95 -17.36 -9.84
CA LYS A 65 4.40 -17.26 -9.69
C LYS A 65 4.78 -17.52 -8.24
N PRO A 66 5.73 -18.44 -7.98
CA PRO A 66 6.27 -18.59 -6.63
C PRO A 66 7.00 -17.31 -6.22
N MET A 67 7.00 -17.02 -4.92
CA MET A 67 7.81 -15.93 -4.38
C MET A 67 9.29 -16.17 -4.69
N PRO A 68 10.02 -15.16 -5.18
CA PRO A 68 11.45 -15.30 -5.43
C PRO A 68 12.22 -15.48 -4.12
N ASN A 69 13.30 -16.25 -4.18
CA ASN A 69 14.18 -16.53 -3.02
C ASN A 69 15.26 -15.46 -2.80
N TRP A 70 15.20 -14.33 -3.51
CA TRP A 70 16.20 -13.27 -3.47
C TRP A 70 15.54 -11.93 -3.12
N GLY A 71 16.27 -11.05 -2.42
CA GLY A 71 15.77 -9.73 -2.01
C GLY A 71 15.03 -9.69 -0.67
N SER A 72 15.34 -10.61 0.25
CA SER A 72 14.93 -10.55 1.65
C SER A 72 16.07 -10.13 2.57
#